data_AF-A0A7Y5PYD8-F1
#
_entry.id   AF-A0A7Y5PYD8-F1
#
_cell.length_a   1.000
_cell.length_b   1.000
_cell.length_c   1.000
_cell.angle_alpha   90.00
_cell.angle_beta   90.00
_cell.angle_gamma   90.00
#
_symmetry.space_group_name_H-M   'P 1'
#
loop_
_entity.id
_entity.type
_entity.pdbx_description
1 polymer ?
#
loop_
_entity_poly.entity_id
_entity_poly.type
_entity_poly.pdbx_seq_one_letter_code
_entity_poly.pdbx_strand_id
1 'polypeptide(L)'
;MNAEVLGLPFDQYQRYRLVSDLLRQLRGDGPPLRVLDVGGRTAVLRQFLGDARIDLVDVEPSASPGLVLGDGSRLPFQDASFDAVCAFDTLEHVPVPLREAFVGEVRRVSRKWVILAGPYAHPRVEEAEALLQKFLEQKLGERHRYLDEHLHNGLPDRARTERQLEASGARVVSIPHGNLDRWLVLQCLAMYMDYDPALRPIARDFQRFYNESLYASDHAEPVYRHVIVAAIGDARCPKAEELLDAPVAPAGALRQTFDMTAELVHFDRERTWWLSVRGELERVIASYKEQGDAWQKGAEHTKEQLAKAQERYEHIFAAYQSSENGRKWSVAQLEAAQKALAEARAGTGIERLEAELERSRQARAVAEKELADTREKLRGLEELLAQRELVYDEQQRELSSRWKSLLRFFTGGR
;
A
#
# COMPACT_ATOMS: atom_id res chain seq x y z
N MET A 1 -24.02 -18.94 5.82
CA MET A 1 -22.99 -17.89 5.98
C MET A 1 -23.01 -17.01 4.74
N ASN A 2 -22.92 -15.69 4.91
CA ASN A 2 -22.71 -14.79 3.76
C ASN A 2 -21.34 -15.13 3.13
N ALA A 3 -21.28 -15.46 1.84
CA ALA A 3 -20.02 -15.80 1.15
C ALA A 3 -19.01 -14.64 1.14
N GLU A 4 -19.50 -13.42 1.39
CA GLU A 4 -18.69 -12.20 1.47
C GLU A 4 -17.82 -12.14 2.72
N VAL A 5 -18.28 -12.64 3.89
CA VAL A 5 -17.48 -12.52 5.13
C VAL A 5 -16.20 -13.35 5.08
N LEU A 6 -16.17 -14.43 4.29
CA LEU A 6 -14.98 -15.26 4.12
C LEU A 6 -13.84 -14.51 3.42
N GLY A 7 -14.12 -13.41 2.71
CA GLY A 7 -13.10 -12.58 2.08
C GLY A 7 -12.53 -11.48 2.99
N LEU A 8 -13.02 -11.32 4.22
CA LEU A 8 -12.52 -10.34 5.17
C LEU A 8 -11.08 -10.65 5.58
N PRO A 9 -10.26 -9.64 5.94
CA PRO A 9 -8.95 -9.85 6.55
C PRO A 9 -9.04 -10.86 7.69
N PHE A 10 -8.11 -11.81 7.75
CA PHE A 10 -8.19 -12.93 8.68
C PHE A 10 -8.35 -12.48 10.13
N ASP A 11 -7.65 -11.42 10.53
CA ASP A 11 -7.67 -10.88 11.88
C ASP A 11 -9.06 -10.31 12.24
N GLN A 12 -9.74 -9.65 11.29
CA GLN A 12 -11.13 -9.22 11.45
C GLN A 12 -12.08 -10.41 11.46
N TYR A 13 -11.94 -11.34 10.51
CA TYR A 13 -12.79 -12.52 10.45
C TYR A 13 -12.71 -13.31 11.76
N GLN A 14 -11.51 -13.52 12.26
CA GLN A 14 -11.21 -14.28 13.47
C GLN A 14 -12.02 -13.77 14.67
N ARG A 15 -11.88 -12.49 15.00
CA ARG A 15 -12.54 -11.91 16.19
C ARG A 15 -14.06 -11.83 16.05
N TYR A 16 -14.57 -11.42 14.90
CA TYR A 16 -16.01 -11.29 14.70
C TYR A 16 -16.70 -12.65 14.55
N ARG A 17 -16.04 -13.64 13.93
CA ARG A 17 -16.60 -14.97 13.76
C ARG A 17 -16.76 -15.69 15.10
N LEU A 18 -15.73 -15.66 15.95
CA LEU A 18 -15.77 -16.30 17.26
C LEU A 18 -16.89 -15.73 18.13
N VAL A 19 -16.97 -14.40 18.24
CA VAL A 19 -18.04 -13.75 19.00
C VAL A 19 -19.42 -14.01 18.40
N SER A 20 -19.55 -14.03 17.08
CA SER A 20 -20.82 -14.36 16.42
C SER A 20 -21.29 -15.78 16.76
N ASP A 21 -20.38 -16.76 16.75
CA ASP A 21 -20.69 -18.15 17.06
C ASP A 21 -21.01 -18.32 18.56
N LEU A 22 -20.30 -17.62 19.45
CA LEU A 22 -20.61 -17.56 20.87
C LEU A 22 -22.00 -16.97 21.12
N LEU A 23 -22.35 -15.85 20.49
CA LEU A 23 -23.67 -15.24 20.62
C LEU A 23 -24.79 -16.16 20.12
N ARG A 24 -24.55 -16.92 19.04
CA ARG A 24 -25.50 -17.95 18.57
C ARG A 24 -25.66 -19.08 19.58
N GLN A 25 -24.56 -19.62 20.10
CA GLN A 25 -24.59 -20.67 21.13
C GLN A 25 -25.34 -20.21 22.39
N LEU A 26 -25.06 -18.99 22.84
CA LEU A 26 -25.67 -18.40 24.04
C LEU A 26 -27.16 -18.07 23.86
N ARG A 27 -27.56 -17.67 22.65
CA ARG A 27 -28.97 -17.45 22.31
C ARG A 27 -29.75 -18.77 22.23
N GLY A 28 -29.17 -19.79 21.58
CA GLY A 28 -29.90 -20.99 21.17
C GLY A 28 -31.11 -20.64 20.30
N ASP A 29 -32.25 -21.28 20.58
CA ASP A 29 -33.55 -21.04 19.93
C ASP A 29 -34.30 -19.80 20.49
N GLY A 30 -33.64 -19.01 21.33
CA GLY A 30 -34.21 -17.77 21.87
C GLY A 30 -34.47 -16.70 20.79
N PRO A 31 -35.17 -15.61 21.16
CA PRO A 31 -35.43 -14.50 20.25
C PRO A 31 -34.13 -13.80 19.80
N PRO A 32 -34.19 -13.03 18.69
CA PRO A 32 -33.12 -12.12 18.28
C PRO A 32 -32.53 -11.31 19.45
N LEU A 33 -31.20 -11.36 19.59
CA LEU A 33 -30.51 -10.61 20.63
C LEU A 33 -30.47 -9.11 20.29
N ARG A 34 -30.57 -8.26 21.31
CA ARG A 34 -30.16 -6.86 21.22
C ARG A 34 -28.71 -6.72 21.67
N VAL A 35 -27.83 -6.31 20.77
CA VAL A 35 -26.38 -6.26 20.98
C VAL A 35 -25.87 -4.83 20.80
N LEU A 36 -24.97 -4.39 21.68
CA LEU A 36 -24.19 -3.17 21.49
C LEU A 36 -22.77 -3.55 21.05
N ASP A 37 -22.29 -2.95 19.97
CA ASP A 37 -20.90 -3.04 19.51
C ASP A 37 -20.15 -1.74 19.88
N VAL A 38 -19.25 -1.81 20.88
CA VAL A 38 -18.48 -0.70 21.43
C VAL A 38 -17.11 -0.63 20.75
N GLY A 39 -16.81 0.49 20.10
CA GLY A 39 -15.75 0.54 19.09
C GLY A 39 -16.22 0.07 17.71
N GLY A 40 -17.54 0.00 17.50
CA GLY A 40 -18.18 -0.63 16.34
C GLY A 40 -18.18 0.21 15.06
N ARG A 41 -17.24 1.16 14.88
CA ARG A 41 -17.20 2.14 13.77
C ARG A 41 -17.46 1.53 12.38
N THR A 42 -16.90 0.36 12.14
CA THR A 42 -16.91 -0.34 10.84
C THR A 42 -18.12 -1.26 10.66
N ALA A 43 -18.95 -1.44 11.70
CA ALA A 43 -20.17 -2.24 11.68
C ALA A 43 -19.99 -3.71 11.23
N VAL A 44 -18.78 -4.27 11.32
CA VAL A 44 -18.46 -5.60 10.77
C VAL A 44 -19.28 -6.70 11.42
N LEU A 45 -19.61 -6.59 12.73
CA LEU A 45 -20.46 -7.57 13.42
C LEU A 45 -21.83 -7.76 12.74
N ARG A 46 -22.39 -6.72 12.12
CA ARG A 46 -23.66 -6.80 11.36
C ARG A 46 -23.58 -7.76 10.17
N GLN A 47 -22.40 -7.92 9.58
CA GLN A 47 -22.18 -8.84 8.46
C GLN A 47 -22.18 -10.31 8.91
N PHE A 48 -21.81 -10.56 10.17
CA PHE A 48 -21.77 -11.91 10.76
C PHE A 48 -23.11 -12.32 11.38
N LEU A 49 -23.87 -11.40 11.96
CA LEU A 49 -25.02 -11.71 12.81
C LEU A 49 -26.28 -10.94 12.36
N GLY A 50 -26.75 -11.22 11.13
CA GLY A 50 -27.87 -10.52 10.50
C GLY A 50 -29.26 -10.76 11.14
N ASP A 51 -29.36 -11.73 12.07
CA ASP A 51 -30.55 -12.06 12.83
C ASP A 51 -30.58 -11.41 14.23
N ALA A 52 -29.61 -10.54 14.55
CA ALA A 52 -29.57 -9.74 15.78
C ALA A 52 -29.82 -8.25 15.51
N ARG A 53 -30.29 -7.53 16.53
CA ARG A 53 -30.37 -6.05 16.50
C ARG A 53 -29.07 -5.49 17.06
N ILE A 54 -28.22 -4.93 16.19
CA ILE A 54 -26.89 -4.43 16.56
C ILE A 54 -26.86 -2.90 16.50
N ASP A 55 -26.81 -2.29 17.67
CA ASP A 55 -26.54 -0.88 17.88
C ASP A 55 -25.02 -0.66 17.93
N LEU A 56 -24.52 0.47 17.42
CA LEU A 56 -23.08 0.77 17.35
C LEU A 56 -22.79 2.02 18.18
N VAL A 57 -21.66 2.03 18.89
CA VAL A 57 -21.13 3.22 19.56
C VAL A 57 -19.63 3.34 19.34
N ASP A 58 -19.17 4.55 19.03
CA ASP A 58 -17.76 4.86 18.84
C ASP A 58 -17.47 6.34 19.15
N VAL A 59 -16.22 6.67 19.44
CA VAL A 59 -15.76 8.06 19.62
C VAL A 59 -15.51 8.75 18.28
N GLU A 60 -15.19 7.98 17.24
CA GLU A 60 -14.96 8.46 15.88
C GLU A 60 -16.21 8.28 15.00
N PRO A 61 -16.55 9.26 14.14
CA PRO A 61 -17.70 9.14 13.24
C PRO A 61 -17.49 8.11 12.12
N SER A 62 -18.60 7.63 11.54
CA SER A 62 -18.62 6.68 10.42
C SER A 62 -19.83 6.90 9.51
N ALA A 63 -19.73 6.43 8.27
CA ALA A 63 -20.86 6.34 7.35
C ALA A 63 -21.86 5.22 7.72
N SER A 64 -21.50 4.34 8.65
CA SER A 64 -22.36 3.26 9.14
C SER A 64 -23.66 3.81 9.74
N PRO A 65 -24.85 3.44 9.22
CA PRO A 65 -26.12 3.95 9.71
C PRO A 65 -26.37 3.62 11.18
N GLY A 66 -26.86 4.61 11.93
CA GLY A 66 -27.24 4.45 13.34
C GLY A 66 -26.06 4.35 14.31
N LEU A 67 -24.85 4.74 13.91
CA LEU A 67 -23.73 4.90 14.84
C LEU A 67 -24.04 6.02 15.86
N VAL A 68 -23.96 5.68 17.14
CA VAL A 68 -24.02 6.66 18.24
C VAL A 68 -22.60 7.15 18.53
N LEU A 69 -22.40 8.47 18.57
CA LEU A 69 -21.14 9.04 19.05
C LEU A 69 -21.11 8.99 20.58
N GLY A 70 -20.15 8.28 21.16
CA GLY A 70 -20.06 8.09 22.60
C GLY A 70 -18.75 7.46 23.06
N ASP A 71 -18.36 7.81 24.29
CA ASP A 71 -17.17 7.27 24.96
C ASP A 71 -17.52 5.94 25.66
N GLY A 72 -16.73 4.89 25.43
CA GLY A 72 -16.93 3.60 26.07
C GLY A 72 -16.76 3.62 27.58
N SER A 73 -16.07 4.62 28.13
CA SER A 73 -15.95 4.88 29.57
C SER A 73 -17.11 5.67 30.17
N ARG A 74 -18.06 6.12 29.33
CA ARG A 74 -19.31 6.78 29.73
C ARG A 74 -20.39 6.59 28.64
N LEU A 75 -20.93 5.40 28.57
CA LEU A 75 -21.86 4.98 27.53
C LEU A 75 -23.22 5.69 27.66
N PRO A 76 -23.77 6.28 26.57
CA PRO A 76 -25.03 7.05 26.60
C PRO A 76 -26.28 6.16 26.57
N PHE A 77 -26.26 5.05 27.32
CA PHE A 77 -27.35 4.08 27.39
C PHE A 77 -27.75 3.80 28.83
N GLN A 78 -29.01 3.40 29.03
CA GLN A 78 -29.53 3.00 30.33
C GLN A 78 -28.95 1.65 30.76
N ASP A 79 -28.96 1.40 32.07
CA ASP A 79 -28.53 0.14 32.66
C ASP A 79 -29.29 -1.05 32.06
N ALA A 80 -28.60 -2.17 31.87
CA ALA A 80 -29.15 -3.42 31.34
C ALA A 80 -29.99 -3.30 30.05
N SER A 81 -29.67 -2.32 29.18
CA SER A 81 -30.39 -2.06 27.93
C SER A 81 -30.16 -3.12 26.84
N PHE A 82 -29.06 -3.86 26.90
CA PHE A 82 -28.64 -4.80 25.85
C PHE A 82 -28.54 -6.21 26.40
N ASP A 83 -28.95 -7.21 25.63
CA ASP A 83 -28.76 -8.61 26.02
C ASP A 83 -27.27 -8.94 26.10
N ALA A 84 -26.48 -8.47 25.12
CA ALA A 84 -25.03 -8.58 25.11
C ALA A 84 -24.36 -7.26 24.72
N VAL A 85 -23.20 -6.97 25.31
CA VAL A 85 -22.32 -5.88 24.88
C VAL A 85 -20.97 -6.44 24.48
N CYS A 86 -20.54 -6.11 23.26
CA CYS A 86 -19.32 -6.60 22.64
C CYS A 86 -18.35 -5.44 22.42
N ALA A 87 -17.05 -5.72 22.55
CA ALA A 87 -15.98 -4.83 22.10
C ALA A 87 -14.90 -5.68 21.42
N PHE A 88 -14.35 -5.19 20.30
CA PHE A 88 -13.45 -5.95 19.43
C PHE A 88 -12.18 -5.15 19.18
N ASP A 89 -11.09 -5.58 19.81
CA ASP A 89 -9.80 -4.92 19.74
C ASP A 89 -9.99 -3.40 20.03
N THR A 90 -10.68 -3.10 21.14
CA THR A 90 -11.07 -1.74 21.55
C THR A 90 -10.35 -1.31 22.85
N LEU A 91 -10.20 -2.21 23.82
CA LEU A 91 -9.77 -1.86 25.19
C LEU A 91 -8.31 -1.40 25.26
N GLU A 92 -7.47 -1.89 24.36
CA GLU A 92 -6.08 -1.52 24.18
C GLU A 92 -5.91 -0.07 23.70
N HIS A 93 -6.90 0.46 22.96
CA HIS A 93 -6.96 1.87 22.55
C HIS A 93 -7.46 2.80 23.66
N VAL A 94 -8.09 2.26 24.70
CA VAL A 94 -8.58 3.05 25.84
C VAL A 94 -7.39 3.43 26.73
N PRO A 95 -7.19 4.73 27.04
CA PRO A 95 -6.15 5.18 27.96
C PRO A 95 -6.24 4.47 29.31
N VAL A 96 -5.08 4.12 29.90
CA VAL A 96 -5.01 3.35 31.16
C VAL A 96 -5.95 3.84 32.26
N PRO A 97 -6.06 5.17 32.54
CA PRO A 97 -6.95 5.67 33.59
C PRO A 97 -8.45 5.44 33.34
N LEU A 98 -8.85 5.20 32.09
CA LEU A 98 -10.25 5.05 31.67
C LEU A 98 -10.68 3.59 31.51
N ARG A 99 -9.74 2.62 31.51
CA ARG A 99 -10.04 1.20 31.27
C ARG A 99 -11.01 0.62 32.30
N GLU A 100 -10.84 0.99 33.57
CA GLU A 100 -11.71 0.51 34.64
C GLU A 100 -13.14 1.06 34.47
N ALA A 101 -13.27 2.35 34.13
CA ALA A 101 -14.57 2.95 33.81
C ALA A 101 -15.21 2.30 32.57
N PHE A 102 -14.42 2.03 31.52
CA PHE A 102 -14.88 1.32 30.32
C PHE A 102 -15.48 -0.05 30.65
N VAL A 103 -14.73 -0.89 31.40
CA VAL A 103 -15.21 -2.23 31.79
C VAL A 103 -16.46 -2.13 32.69
N GLY A 104 -16.52 -1.10 33.54
CA GLY A 104 -17.70 -0.81 34.36
C GLY A 104 -18.94 -0.46 33.52
N GLU A 105 -18.78 0.39 32.51
CA GLU A 105 -19.87 0.83 31.63
C GLU A 105 -20.40 -0.29 30.75
N VAL A 106 -19.52 -1.06 30.09
CA VAL A 106 -19.97 -2.21 29.28
C VAL A 106 -20.71 -3.23 30.15
N ARG A 107 -20.30 -3.42 31.41
CA ARG A 107 -21.02 -4.25 32.36
C ARG A 107 -22.35 -3.64 32.78
N ARG A 108 -22.41 -2.33 33.06
CA ARG A 108 -23.63 -1.62 33.49
C ARG A 108 -24.74 -1.73 32.44
N VAL A 109 -24.42 -1.52 31.17
CA VAL A 109 -25.41 -1.55 30.08
C VAL A 109 -25.76 -2.97 29.60
N SER A 110 -25.00 -3.98 30.06
CA SER A 110 -25.26 -5.40 29.75
C SER A 110 -26.27 -6.04 30.69
N ARG A 111 -27.25 -6.75 30.12
CA ARG A 111 -28.23 -7.56 30.84
C ARG A 111 -27.74 -8.97 31.12
N LYS A 112 -27.19 -9.67 30.11
CA LYS A 112 -26.82 -11.09 30.21
C LYS A 112 -25.34 -11.35 29.98
N TRP A 113 -24.73 -10.70 28.98
CA TRP A 113 -23.36 -11.00 28.59
C TRP A 113 -22.53 -9.74 28.31
N VAL A 114 -21.30 -9.74 28.81
CA VAL A 114 -20.22 -8.86 28.33
C VAL A 114 -19.24 -9.73 27.55
N ILE A 115 -18.82 -9.29 26.36
CA ILE A 115 -17.86 -10.00 25.50
C ILE A 115 -16.76 -9.02 25.08
N LEU A 116 -15.55 -9.21 25.60
CA LEU A 116 -14.39 -8.39 25.28
C LEU A 116 -13.39 -9.25 24.52
N ALA A 117 -13.22 -8.98 23.23
CA ALA A 117 -12.23 -9.61 22.39
C ALA A 117 -11.07 -8.63 22.18
N GLY A 118 -9.84 -9.03 22.48
CA GLY A 118 -8.68 -8.14 22.32
C GLY A 118 -7.34 -8.80 22.65
N PRO A 119 -6.22 -8.15 22.26
CA PRO A 119 -4.91 -8.47 22.78
C PRO A 119 -4.80 -8.11 24.26
N TYR A 120 -3.99 -8.87 25.00
CA TYR A 120 -3.72 -8.63 26.41
C TYR A 120 -2.22 -8.66 26.67
N ALA A 121 -1.79 -7.93 27.71
CA ALA A 121 -0.40 -7.78 28.09
C ALA A 121 0.26 -9.15 28.35
N HIS A 122 1.26 -9.46 27.54
CA HIS A 122 2.14 -10.61 27.68
C HIS A 122 3.44 -10.32 26.92
N PRO A 123 4.63 -10.64 27.45
CA PRO A 123 5.91 -10.27 26.80
C PRO A 123 6.01 -10.72 25.34
N ARG A 124 5.54 -11.94 25.01
CA ARG A 124 5.54 -12.43 23.63
C ARG A 124 4.59 -11.65 22.70
N VAL A 125 3.47 -11.15 23.21
CA VAL A 125 2.51 -10.37 22.40
C VAL A 125 3.10 -9.00 22.08
N GLU A 126 3.68 -8.33 23.07
CA GLU A 126 4.37 -7.05 22.91
C GLU A 126 5.56 -7.18 21.95
N GLU A 127 6.35 -8.26 22.06
CA GLU A 127 7.43 -8.57 21.13
C GLU A 127 6.90 -8.78 19.70
N ALA A 128 5.80 -9.51 19.53
CA ALA A 128 5.20 -9.73 18.21
C ALA A 128 4.68 -8.42 17.58
N GLU A 129 4.02 -7.55 18.34
CA GLU A 129 3.60 -6.23 17.86
C GLU A 129 4.80 -5.35 17.47
N ALA A 130 5.87 -5.37 18.27
CA ALA A 130 7.10 -4.65 17.96
C ALA A 130 7.80 -5.18 16.68
N LEU A 131 7.80 -6.51 16.48
CA LEU A 131 8.32 -7.13 15.27
C LEU A 131 7.48 -6.78 14.03
N LEU A 132 6.15 -6.77 14.16
CA LEU A 132 5.25 -6.35 13.10
C LEU A 132 5.49 -4.88 12.74
N GLN A 133 5.55 -3.99 13.72
CA GLN A 133 5.84 -2.57 13.51
C GLN A 133 7.17 -2.37 12.78
N LYS A 134 8.24 -3.06 13.23
CA LYS A 134 9.55 -3.03 12.57
C LYS A 134 9.49 -3.55 11.13
N PHE A 135 8.73 -4.61 10.87
CA PHE A 135 8.53 -5.13 9.52
C PHE A 135 7.89 -4.06 8.62
N LEU A 136 6.80 -3.42 9.06
CA LEU A 136 6.10 -2.39 8.29
C LEU A 136 7.01 -1.20 7.97
N GLU A 137 7.78 -0.74 8.96
CA GLU A 137 8.73 0.36 8.77
C GLU A 137 9.83 0.00 7.77
N GLN A 138 10.44 -1.17 7.92
CA GLN A 138 11.56 -1.58 7.08
C GLN A 138 11.15 -1.98 5.67
N LYS A 139 9.94 -2.53 5.50
CA LYS A 139 9.48 -3.05 4.20
C LYS A 139 8.56 -2.12 3.45
N LEU A 140 7.73 -1.36 4.15
CA LEU A 140 6.73 -0.50 3.53
C LEU A 140 7.03 0.99 3.76
N GLY A 141 7.98 1.32 4.66
CA GLY A 141 8.26 2.71 5.04
C GLY A 141 7.13 3.35 5.86
N GLU A 142 6.22 2.53 6.40
CA GLU A 142 5.01 2.97 7.08
C GLU A 142 5.02 2.59 8.56
N ARG A 143 4.36 3.43 9.39
CA ARG A 143 4.04 3.11 10.78
C ARG A 143 2.54 2.90 10.94
N HIS A 144 2.15 1.87 11.67
CA HIS A 144 0.74 1.56 11.86
C HIS A 144 0.17 2.30 13.08
N ARG A 145 -0.73 3.26 12.84
CA ARG A 145 -1.36 4.09 13.89
C ARG A 145 -1.82 3.28 15.12
N TYR A 146 -2.51 2.17 14.91
CA TYR A 146 -3.03 1.36 16.02
C TYR A 146 -1.93 0.69 16.84
N LEU A 147 -0.82 0.26 16.23
CA LEU A 147 0.31 -0.30 16.99
C LEU A 147 1.04 0.78 17.79
N ASP A 148 1.12 2.01 17.25
CA ASP A 148 1.63 3.17 18.00
C ASP A 148 0.75 3.49 19.21
N GLU A 149 -0.57 3.39 19.07
CA GLU A 149 -1.52 3.56 20.18
C GLU A 149 -1.37 2.45 21.23
N HIS A 150 -1.20 1.18 20.83
CA HIS A 150 -0.96 0.06 21.75
C HIS A 150 0.34 0.26 22.54
N LEU A 151 1.41 0.66 21.86
CA LEU A 151 2.70 0.95 22.49
C LEU A 151 2.58 2.12 23.48
N HIS A 152 1.85 3.18 23.11
CA HIS A 152 1.66 4.36 23.97
C HIS A 152 0.81 4.06 25.21
N ASN A 153 -0.30 3.33 25.04
CA ASN A 153 -1.23 3.01 26.12
C ASN A 153 -0.82 1.78 26.94
N GLY A 154 0.05 0.93 26.39
CA GLY A 154 0.29 -0.44 26.85
C GLY A 154 -0.91 -1.35 26.59
N LEU A 155 -0.73 -2.67 26.61
CA LEU A 155 -1.84 -3.61 26.46
C LEU A 155 -2.65 -3.78 27.76
N PRO A 156 -3.94 -4.16 27.70
CA PRO A 156 -4.75 -4.43 28.89
C PRO A 156 -4.26 -5.62 29.70
N ASP A 157 -4.37 -5.57 31.04
CA ASP A 157 -4.12 -6.73 31.91
C ASP A 157 -5.38 -7.62 31.95
N ARG A 158 -5.26 -8.84 31.39
CA ARG A 158 -6.35 -9.81 31.31
C ARG A 158 -6.93 -10.14 32.69
N ALA A 159 -6.08 -10.47 33.66
CA ALA A 159 -6.51 -10.88 34.99
C ALA A 159 -7.17 -9.72 35.76
N ARG A 160 -6.75 -8.47 35.53
CA ARG A 160 -7.42 -7.29 36.08
C ARG A 160 -8.82 -7.11 35.49
N THR A 161 -8.98 -7.27 34.18
CA THR A 161 -10.29 -7.21 33.51
C THR A 161 -11.22 -8.32 33.99
N GLU A 162 -10.74 -9.56 34.08
CA GLU A 162 -11.51 -10.71 34.58
C GLU A 162 -11.98 -10.47 36.02
N ARG A 163 -11.06 -10.10 36.93
CA ARG A 163 -11.40 -9.81 38.34
C ARG A 163 -12.42 -8.69 38.50
N GLN A 164 -12.36 -7.65 37.68
CA GLN A 164 -13.33 -6.57 37.73
C GLN A 164 -14.74 -7.05 37.35
N LEU A 165 -14.84 -7.88 36.32
CA LEU A 165 -16.11 -8.48 35.90
C LEU A 165 -16.65 -9.47 36.94
N GLU A 166 -15.77 -10.29 37.53
CA GLU A 166 -16.13 -11.20 38.63
C GLU A 166 -16.63 -10.46 39.86
N ALA A 167 -15.99 -9.34 40.23
CA ALA A 167 -16.43 -8.48 41.34
C ALA A 167 -17.83 -7.89 41.13
N SER A 168 -18.33 -7.84 39.89
CA SER A 168 -19.72 -7.46 39.57
C SER A 168 -20.74 -8.60 39.73
N GLY A 169 -20.31 -9.76 40.23
CA GLY A 169 -21.11 -10.97 40.40
C GLY A 169 -21.27 -11.80 39.11
N ALA A 170 -20.49 -11.51 38.07
CA ALA A 170 -20.52 -12.28 36.83
C ALA A 170 -19.63 -13.52 36.91
N ARG A 171 -20.00 -14.58 36.18
CA ARG A 171 -19.13 -15.74 35.93
C ARG A 171 -18.33 -15.48 34.66
N VAL A 172 -17.00 -15.55 34.74
CA VAL A 172 -16.11 -15.20 33.64
C VAL A 172 -15.45 -16.44 33.03
N VAL A 173 -15.40 -16.50 31.71
CA VAL A 173 -14.64 -17.48 30.93
C VAL A 173 -13.77 -16.73 29.93
N SER A 174 -12.54 -17.19 29.72
CA SER A 174 -11.56 -16.59 28.82
C SER A 174 -11.21 -17.60 27.73
N ILE A 175 -11.46 -17.26 26.48
CA ILE A 175 -11.27 -18.18 25.35
C ILE A 175 -10.04 -17.72 24.55
N PRO A 176 -8.95 -18.50 24.50
CA PRO A 176 -7.78 -18.15 23.71
C PRO A 176 -8.05 -18.31 22.21
N HIS A 177 -7.60 -17.37 21.39
CA HIS A 177 -7.75 -17.46 19.93
C HIS A 177 -6.68 -16.67 19.18
N GLY A 178 -6.27 -17.17 18.01
CA GLY A 178 -5.21 -16.59 17.21
C GLY A 178 -3.84 -17.01 17.72
N ASN A 179 -3.29 -18.13 17.24
CA ASN A 179 -1.93 -18.53 17.59
C ASN A 179 -0.97 -17.40 17.24
N LEU A 180 -0.15 -16.99 18.20
CA LEU A 180 0.64 -15.77 18.12
C LEU A 180 1.68 -15.81 16.99
N ASP A 181 2.37 -16.94 16.84
CA ASP A 181 3.41 -17.10 15.83
C ASP A 181 2.80 -17.06 14.41
N ARG A 182 1.64 -17.70 14.24
CA ARG A 182 0.85 -17.63 13.01
C ARG A 182 0.31 -16.22 12.78
N TRP A 183 -0.26 -15.58 13.79
CA TRP A 183 -0.81 -14.23 13.71
C TRP A 183 0.24 -13.23 13.20
N LEU A 184 1.46 -13.27 13.75
CA LEU A 184 2.54 -12.37 13.32
C LEU A 184 2.86 -12.55 11.83
N VAL A 185 3.04 -13.79 11.38
CA VAL A 185 3.32 -14.09 9.97
C VAL A 185 2.16 -13.65 9.07
N LEU A 186 0.94 -13.97 9.46
CA LEU A 186 -0.26 -13.62 8.69
C LEU A 186 -0.47 -12.10 8.62
N GLN A 187 -0.21 -11.35 9.70
CA GLN A 187 -0.29 -9.89 9.68
C GLN A 187 0.76 -9.28 8.75
N CYS A 188 2.02 -9.73 8.83
CA CYS A 188 3.07 -9.27 7.92
C CYS A 188 2.68 -9.51 6.45
N LEU A 189 2.19 -10.71 6.12
CA LEU A 189 1.77 -11.06 4.77
C LEU A 189 0.54 -10.27 4.33
N ALA A 190 -0.48 -10.16 5.19
CA ALA A 190 -1.72 -9.46 4.88
C ALA A 190 -1.47 -7.97 4.61
N MET A 191 -0.73 -7.29 5.47
CA MET A 191 -0.43 -5.86 5.32
C MET A 191 0.49 -5.61 4.12
N TYR A 192 1.48 -6.48 3.90
CA TYR A 192 2.35 -6.38 2.71
C TYR A 192 1.56 -6.53 1.40
N MET A 193 0.67 -7.52 1.31
CA MET A 193 -0.13 -7.75 0.11
C MET A 193 -1.24 -6.70 -0.08
N ASP A 194 -1.75 -6.09 1.00
CA ASP A 194 -2.76 -5.03 0.89
C ASP A 194 -2.16 -3.67 0.46
N TYR A 195 -0.90 -3.43 0.85
CA TYR A 195 -0.14 -2.25 0.47
C TYR A 195 0.03 -2.13 -1.06
N ASP A 196 0.30 -3.26 -1.74
CA ASP A 196 0.45 -3.30 -3.19
C ASP A 196 -0.88 -3.65 -3.88
N PRO A 197 -1.50 -2.74 -4.68
CA PRO A 197 -2.75 -3.02 -5.37
C PRO A 197 -2.74 -4.28 -6.24
N ALA A 198 -1.60 -4.66 -6.81
CA ALA A 198 -1.46 -5.86 -7.64
C ALA A 198 -1.59 -7.16 -6.83
N LEU A 199 -1.27 -7.11 -5.53
CA LEU A 199 -1.33 -8.26 -4.63
C LEU A 199 -2.68 -8.39 -3.92
N ARG A 200 -3.56 -7.38 -3.94
CA ARG A 200 -4.87 -7.43 -3.26
C ARG A 200 -5.78 -8.60 -3.67
N PRO A 201 -5.89 -9.01 -4.95
CA PRO A 201 -6.65 -10.20 -5.31
C PRO A 201 -6.10 -11.47 -4.66
N ILE A 202 -4.77 -11.56 -4.61
CA ILE A 202 -4.03 -12.66 -3.98
C ILE A 202 -4.26 -12.64 -2.46
N ALA A 203 -4.19 -11.45 -1.84
CA ALA A 203 -4.49 -11.24 -0.43
C ALA A 203 -5.88 -11.78 -0.08
N ARG A 204 -6.91 -11.38 -0.83
CA ARG A 204 -8.29 -11.83 -0.61
C ARG A 204 -8.44 -13.35 -0.71
N ASP A 205 -7.81 -13.97 -1.70
CA ASP A 205 -7.87 -15.41 -1.90
C ASP A 205 -7.15 -16.16 -0.74
N PHE A 206 -6.05 -15.60 -0.23
CA PHE A 206 -5.37 -16.07 0.99
C PHE A 206 -6.22 -15.91 2.26
N GLN A 207 -6.85 -14.74 2.46
CA GLN A 207 -7.74 -14.51 3.59
C GLN A 207 -8.87 -15.55 3.61
N ARG A 208 -9.45 -15.83 2.44
CA ARG A 208 -10.47 -16.88 2.30
C ARG A 208 -9.97 -18.25 2.72
N PHE A 209 -8.81 -18.67 2.24
CA PHE A 209 -8.24 -19.96 2.62
C PHE A 209 -8.06 -20.09 4.13
N TYR A 210 -7.48 -19.07 4.77
CA TYR A 210 -7.36 -19.05 6.22
C TYR A 210 -8.74 -19.15 6.89
N ASN A 211 -9.68 -18.30 6.50
CA ASN A 211 -11.00 -18.19 7.12
C ASN A 211 -11.82 -19.48 6.99
N GLU A 212 -11.64 -20.24 5.89
CA GLU A 212 -12.33 -21.51 5.64
C GLU A 212 -11.63 -22.73 6.26
N SER A 213 -10.29 -22.71 6.33
CA SER A 213 -9.51 -23.93 6.59
C SER A 213 -8.74 -23.90 7.90
N LEU A 214 -8.35 -22.72 8.40
CA LEU A 214 -7.43 -22.61 9.55
C LEU A 214 -8.11 -22.05 10.79
N TYR A 215 -9.07 -21.13 10.62
CA TYR A 215 -9.75 -20.42 11.71
C TYR A 215 -10.14 -21.31 12.91
N ALA A 216 -10.80 -22.45 12.67
CA ALA A 216 -11.34 -23.30 13.72
C ALA A 216 -10.25 -23.98 14.58
N SER A 217 -9.04 -24.14 14.04
CA SER A 217 -7.88 -24.75 14.71
C SER A 217 -6.85 -23.72 15.21
N ASP A 218 -7.03 -22.43 14.90
CA ASP A 218 -6.05 -21.39 15.19
C ASP A 218 -6.14 -20.85 16.63
N HIS A 219 -5.85 -21.70 17.61
CA HIS A 219 -5.92 -21.37 19.03
C HIS A 219 -4.92 -22.18 19.89
N ALA A 220 -3.89 -22.74 19.25
CA ALA A 220 -2.75 -23.30 19.97
C ALA A 220 -1.98 -22.19 20.66
N GLU A 221 -1.64 -22.36 21.94
CA GLU A 221 -0.89 -21.37 22.70
C GLU A 221 0.58 -21.26 22.26
N PRO A 222 1.21 -20.07 22.44
CA PRO A 222 0.57 -18.84 22.92
C PRO A 222 -0.34 -18.20 21.86
N VAL A 223 -1.30 -17.41 22.32
CA VAL A 223 -2.25 -16.70 21.46
C VAL A 223 -2.10 -15.18 21.56
N TYR A 224 -2.44 -14.50 20.48
CA TYR A 224 -2.50 -13.04 20.42
C TYR A 224 -3.73 -12.51 21.16
N ARG A 225 -4.90 -13.13 20.96
CA ARG A 225 -6.19 -12.63 21.43
C ARG A 225 -6.79 -13.54 22.51
N HIS A 226 -7.49 -12.93 23.45
CA HIS A 226 -8.50 -13.63 24.24
C HIS A 226 -9.87 -13.02 24.01
N VAL A 227 -10.91 -13.86 24.08
CA VAL A 227 -12.29 -13.43 24.19
C VAL A 227 -12.76 -13.71 25.62
N ILE A 228 -12.83 -12.65 26.43
CA ILE A 228 -13.39 -12.70 27.77
C ILE A 228 -14.91 -12.61 27.65
N VAL A 229 -15.61 -13.60 28.20
CA VAL A 229 -17.07 -13.62 28.29
C VAL A 229 -17.50 -13.62 29.75
N ALA A 230 -18.21 -12.58 30.17
CA ALA A 230 -18.82 -12.49 31.49
C ALA A 230 -20.33 -12.77 31.40
N ALA A 231 -20.78 -13.84 32.04
CA ALA A 231 -22.19 -14.21 32.15
C ALA A 231 -22.78 -13.65 33.45
N ILE A 232 -23.83 -12.86 33.32
CA ILE A 232 -24.46 -12.09 34.40
C ILE A 232 -25.67 -12.87 34.95
N GLY A 233 -25.75 -13.00 36.28
CA GLY A 233 -26.86 -13.68 36.93
C GLY A 233 -26.99 -15.15 36.51
N ASP A 234 -28.16 -15.52 36.00
CA ASP A 234 -28.48 -16.87 35.53
C ASP A 234 -28.06 -17.14 34.07
N ALA A 235 -27.47 -16.16 33.38
CA ALA A 235 -27.03 -16.32 32.00
C ALA A 235 -25.99 -17.44 31.85
N ARG A 236 -26.06 -18.24 30.79
CA ARG A 236 -25.12 -19.35 30.60
C ARG A 236 -23.72 -18.83 30.24
N CYS A 237 -22.69 -19.55 30.68
CA CYS A 237 -21.34 -19.38 30.14
C CYS A 237 -21.25 -20.13 28.80
N PRO A 238 -20.47 -19.63 27.83
CA PRO A 238 -20.24 -20.33 26.58
C PRO A 238 -19.34 -21.56 26.78
N LYS A 239 -19.32 -22.43 25.78
CA LYS A 239 -18.44 -23.59 25.71
C LYS A 239 -17.65 -23.55 24.40
N ALA A 240 -16.39 -23.14 24.47
CA ALA A 240 -15.55 -22.95 23.30
C ALA A 240 -15.23 -24.28 22.59
N GLU A 241 -15.14 -25.36 23.35
CA GLU A 241 -14.88 -26.72 22.89
C GLU A 241 -15.98 -27.28 21.98
N GLU A 242 -17.19 -26.70 22.01
CA GLU A 242 -18.28 -27.05 21.10
C GLU A 242 -18.22 -26.25 19.77
N LEU A 243 -17.34 -25.23 19.67
CA LEU A 243 -17.27 -24.30 18.54
C LEU A 243 -15.95 -24.37 17.76
N LEU A 244 -14.86 -24.79 18.40
CA LEU A 244 -13.52 -24.85 17.81
C LEU A 244 -13.07 -26.31 17.63
N ASP A 245 -12.28 -26.54 16.59
CA ASP A 245 -11.66 -27.84 16.34
C ASP A 245 -10.49 -28.07 17.30
N ALA A 246 -9.79 -29.21 17.21
CA ALA A 246 -8.54 -29.37 17.96
C ALA A 246 -7.49 -28.33 17.51
N PRO A 247 -6.63 -27.80 18.41
CA PRO A 247 -5.62 -26.79 18.11
C PRO A 247 -4.41 -27.39 17.38
N VAL A 248 -4.66 -28.08 16.26
CA VAL A 248 -3.66 -28.74 15.42
C VAL A 248 -3.87 -28.26 13.99
N ALA A 249 -2.77 -27.88 13.33
CA ALA A 249 -2.84 -27.47 11.93
C ALA A 249 -3.43 -28.61 11.08
N PRO A 250 -4.40 -28.32 10.19
CA PRO A 250 -4.95 -29.33 9.30
C PRO A 250 -3.88 -30.01 8.46
N ALA A 251 -4.05 -31.29 8.18
CA ALA A 251 -3.12 -32.04 7.33
C ALA A 251 -2.95 -31.34 5.96
N GLY A 252 -1.70 -31.15 5.53
CA GLY A 252 -1.37 -30.49 4.27
C GLY A 252 -1.21 -28.96 4.36
N ALA A 253 -1.88 -28.28 5.31
CA ALA A 253 -1.92 -26.82 5.38
C ALA A 253 -0.52 -26.17 5.42
N LEU A 254 0.41 -26.74 6.19
CA LEU A 254 1.80 -26.26 6.29
C LEU A 254 2.48 -26.21 4.92
N ARG A 255 2.31 -27.24 4.09
CA ARG A 255 2.97 -27.31 2.77
C ARG A 255 2.44 -26.22 1.84
N GLN A 256 1.13 -26.00 1.79
CA GLN A 256 0.58 -24.91 0.98
C GLN A 256 1.02 -23.54 1.47
N THR A 257 1.04 -23.31 2.80
CA THR A 257 1.56 -22.05 3.35
C THR A 257 3.01 -21.82 2.90
N PHE A 258 3.87 -22.84 2.98
CA PHE A 258 5.25 -22.74 2.48
C PHE A 258 5.33 -22.45 0.98
N ASP A 259 4.57 -23.17 0.14
CA ASP A 259 4.57 -22.98 -1.31
C ASP A 259 4.10 -21.55 -1.69
N MET A 260 3.06 -21.05 -1.03
CA MET A 260 2.55 -19.69 -1.22
C MET A 260 3.56 -18.63 -0.77
N THR A 261 4.17 -18.80 0.40
CA THR A 261 5.21 -17.89 0.89
C THR A 261 6.43 -17.88 -0.03
N ALA A 262 6.86 -19.03 -0.54
CA ALA A 262 8.00 -19.12 -1.47
C ALA A 262 7.74 -18.36 -2.77
N GLU A 263 6.54 -18.47 -3.35
CA GLU A 263 6.13 -17.71 -4.53
C GLU A 263 6.08 -16.21 -4.24
N LEU A 264 5.60 -15.78 -3.06
CA LEU A 264 5.61 -14.37 -2.68
C LEU A 264 7.02 -13.80 -2.53
N VAL A 265 7.93 -14.55 -1.91
CA VAL A 265 9.34 -14.16 -1.75
C VAL A 265 10.03 -14.06 -3.11
N HIS A 266 9.77 -15.00 -4.01
CA HIS A 266 10.27 -14.93 -5.38
C HIS A 266 9.78 -13.65 -6.07
N PHE A 267 8.47 -13.38 -6.01
CA PHE A 267 7.89 -12.16 -6.57
C PHE A 267 8.47 -10.89 -5.99
N ASP A 268 8.61 -10.79 -4.65
CA ASP A 268 9.19 -9.60 -4.00
C ASP A 268 10.64 -9.35 -4.44
N ARG A 269 11.42 -10.41 -4.64
CA ARG A 269 12.81 -10.30 -5.13
C ARG A 269 12.85 -9.75 -6.56
N GLU A 270 12.05 -10.31 -7.47
CA GLU A 270 11.97 -9.84 -8.85
C GLU A 270 11.45 -8.41 -8.93
N ARG A 271 10.44 -8.07 -8.12
CA ARG A 271 9.91 -6.71 -7.99
C ARG A 271 10.97 -5.72 -7.50
N THR A 272 11.68 -6.05 -6.42
CA THR A 272 12.73 -5.18 -5.87
C THR A 272 13.81 -4.90 -6.91
N TRP A 273 14.25 -5.94 -7.62
CA TRP A 273 15.19 -5.80 -8.72
C TRP A 273 14.62 -4.91 -9.85
N TRP A 274 13.38 -5.14 -10.27
CA TRP A 274 12.73 -4.36 -11.32
C TRP A 274 12.59 -2.88 -10.96
N LEU A 275 12.11 -2.57 -9.75
CA LEU A 275 11.97 -1.18 -9.30
C LEU A 275 13.31 -0.43 -9.29
N SER A 276 14.40 -1.12 -8.91
CA SER A 276 15.76 -0.57 -8.98
C SER A 276 16.17 -0.26 -10.42
N VAL A 277 16.00 -1.22 -11.33
CA VAL A 277 16.36 -1.06 -12.75
C VAL A 277 15.49 0.01 -13.41
N ARG A 278 14.19 0.05 -13.12
CA ARG A 278 13.25 1.06 -13.65
C ARG A 278 13.67 2.45 -13.22
N GLY A 279 13.96 2.67 -11.93
CA GLY A 279 14.40 3.97 -11.43
C GLY A 279 15.75 4.42 -12.03
N GLU A 280 16.65 3.49 -12.35
CA GLU A 280 17.87 3.80 -13.11
C GLU A 280 17.56 4.18 -14.55
N LEU A 281 16.72 3.41 -15.26
CA LEU A 281 16.31 3.70 -16.63
C LEU A 281 15.58 5.04 -16.74
N GLU A 282 14.67 5.36 -15.82
CA GLU A 282 13.97 6.65 -15.78
C GLU A 282 14.95 7.83 -15.62
N ARG A 283 15.96 7.69 -14.75
CA ARG A 283 17.02 8.70 -14.60
C ARG A 283 17.85 8.87 -15.88
N VAL A 284 18.21 7.76 -16.52
CA VAL A 284 18.95 7.79 -17.79
C VAL A 284 18.11 8.44 -18.89
N ILE A 285 16.84 8.07 -19.02
CA ILE A 285 15.87 8.67 -19.96
C ILE A 285 15.75 10.18 -19.71
N ALA A 286 15.59 10.60 -18.45
CA ALA A 286 15.51 12.01 -18.09
C ALA A 286 16.78 12.77 -18.49
N SER A 287 17.96 12.21 -18.23
CA SER A 287 19.24 12.81 -18.65
C SER A 287 19.36 12.94 -20.18
N TYR A 288 18.95 11.91 -20.94
CA TYR A 288 18.95 12.00 -22.40
C TYR A 288 17.92 12.99 -22.94
N LYS A 289 16.78 13.18 -22.27
CA LYS A 289 15.81 14.24 -22.60
C LYS A 289 16.41 15.63 -22.39
N GLU A 290 17.06 15.86 -21.25
CA GLU A 290 17.75 17.13 -20.96
C GLU A 290 18.88 17.41 -21.97
N GLN A 291 19.69 16.40 -22.31
CA GLN A 291 20.72 16.52 -23.33
C GLN A 291 20.11 16.82 -24.71
N GLY A 292 19.02 16.14 -25.08
CA GLY A 292 18.29 16.39 -26.32
C GLY A 292 17.76 17.82 -26.40
N ASP A 293 17.19 18.34 -25.31
CA ASP A 293 16.72 19.74 -25.22
C ASP A 293 17.87 20.73 -25.36
N ALA A 294 19.03 20.43 -24.74
CA ALA A 294 20.23 21.25 -24.88
C ALA A 294 20.76 21.26 -26.33
N TRP A 295 20.80 20.09 -26.99
CA TRP A 295 21.19 19.97 -28.40
C TRP A 295 20.21 20.66 -29.33
N GLN A 296 18.91 20.56 -29.06
CA GLN A 296 17.88 21.25 -29.84
C GLN A 296 18.05 22.77 -29.73
N LYS A 297 18.23 23.31 -28.52
CA LYS A 297 18.52 24.74 -28.33
C LYS A 297 19.82 25.15 -29.03
N GLY A 298 20.85 24.32 -28.98
CA GLY A 298 22.11 24.54 -29.71
C GLY A 298 21.93 24.53 -31.23
N ALA A 299 21.12 23.62 -31.77
CA ALA A 299 20.78 23.54 -33.19
C ALA A 299 19.96 24.75 -33.65
N GLU A 300 18.99 25.20 -32.85
CA GLU A 300 18.21 26.42 -33.10
C GLU A 300 19.10 27.68 -33.06
N HIS A 301 20.00 27.77 -32.08
CA HIS A 301 20.96 28.87 -31.98
C HIS A 301 21.93 28.89 -33.17
N THR A 302 22.51 27.74 -33.54
CA THR A 302 23.41 27.65 -34.71
C THR A 302 22.68 27.91 -36.03
N LYS A 303 21.40 27.54 -36.15
CA LYS A 303 20.54 27.91 -37.29
C LYS A 303 20.32 29.42 -37.36
N GLU A 304 20.07 30.09 -36.23
CA GLU A 304 19.94 31.54 -36.17
C GLU A 304 21.26 32.25 -36.53
N GLN A 305 22.39 31.77 -36.01
CA GLN A 305 23.72 32.29 -36.35
C GLN A 305 24.05 32.09 -37.83
N LEU A 306 23.71 30.92 -38.40
CA LEU A 306 23.88 30.64 -39.82
C LEU A 306 23.05 31.59 -40.68
N ALA A 307 21.78 31.84 -40.32
CA ALA A 307 20.93 32.79 -41.02
C ALA A 307 21.49 34.23 -40.99
N LYS A 308 21.97 34.67 -39.82
CA LYS A 308 22.66 35.97 -39.65
C LYS A 308 23.96 36.06 -40.46
N ALA A 309 24.75 34.99 -40.48
CA ALA A 309 25.97 34.92 -41.27
C ALA A 309 25.69 34.93 -42.79
N GLN A 310 24.63 34.24 -43.24
CA GLN A 310 24.16 34.27 -44.63
C GLN A 310 23.67 35.66 -45.03
N GLU A 311 22.86 36.32 -44.20
CA GLU A 311 22.38 37.68 -44.46
C GLU A 311 23.54 38.68 -44.56
N ARG A 312 24.52 38.61 -43.65
CA ARG A 312 25.75 39.42 -43.71
C ARG A 312 26.54 39.16 -44.98
N TYR A 313 26.71 37.90 -45.35
CA TYR A 313 27.39 37.49 -46.58
C TYR A 313 26.66 38.05 -47.81
N GLU A 314 25.34 37.86 -47.91
CA GLU A 314 24.52 38.35 -49.03
C GLU A 314 24.52 39.87 -49.14
N HIS A 315 24.42 40.59 -48.02
CA HIS A 315 24.47 42.05 -47.98
C HIS A 315 25.83 42.60 -48.46
N ILE A 316 26.93 42.01 -47.98
CA ILE A 316 28.29 42.43 -48.41
C ILE A 316 28.57 42.00 -49.85
N PHE A 317 28.10 40.83 -50.27
CA PHE A 317 28.20 40.35 -51.64
C PHE A 317 27.41 41.23 -52.61
N ALA A 318 26.20 41.65 -52.24
CA ALA A 318 25.39 42.60 -53.02
C ALA A 318 26.02 44.00 -53.06
N ALA A 319 26.63 44.48 -51.97
CA ALA A 319 27.40 45.73 -51.96
C ALA A 319 28.64 45.64 -52.85
N TYR A 320 29.32 44.49 -52.87
CA TYR A 320 30.44 44.19 -53.77
C TYR A 320 29.99 44.18 -55.24
N GLN A 321 28.86 43.52 -55.56
CA GLN A 321 28.30 43.50 -56.92
C GLN A 321 27.78 44.87 -57.39
N SER A 322 27.16 45.65 -56.50
CA SER A 322 26.62 46.99 -56.80
C SER A 322 27.68 48.10 -56.80
N SER A 323 28.94 47.80 -56.46
CA SER A 323 30.08 48.70 -56.64
C SER A 323 30.46 48.99 -58.11
N GLU A 324 29.55 48.70 -59.04
CA GLU A 324 29.50 49.19 -60.43
C GLU A 324 29.61 50.71 -60.60
N ASN A 325 29.61 51.51 -59.53
CA ASN A 325 29.98 52.94 -59.58
C ASN A 325 31.49 53.22 -59.81
N GLY A 326 32.31 52.18 -60.05
CA GLY A 326 33.66 52.33 -60.61
C GLY A 326 33.74 52.28 -62.15
N ARG A 327 32.63 52.03 -62.88
CA ARG A 327 32.62 51.86 -64.35
C ARG A 327 32.82 53.16 -65.18
N LYS A 328 33.26 54.28 -64.58
CA LYS A 328 33.57 55.52 -65.31
C LYS A 328 34.87 56.19 -64.84
N TRP A 329 36.04 55.62 -65.17
CA TRP A 329 37.21 56.38 -65.63
C TRP A 329 38.28 55.48 -66.26
N SER A 330 39.16 56.05 -67.07
CA SER A 330 39.85 55.46 -68.23
C SER A 330 40.97 54.44 -67.97
N VAL A 331 41.33 53.74 -69.07
CA VAL A 331 42.12 52.51 -69.26
C VAL A 331 43.57 52.48 -68.68
N ALA A 332 44.07 53.50 -68.00
CA ALA A 332 45.44 53.51 -67.46
C ALA A 332 45.57 53.02 -66.00
N GLN A 333 44.48 52.73 -65.29
CA GLN A 333 44.50 52.26 -63.89
C GLN A 333 44.28 50.74 -63.72
N LEU A 334 44.14 49.99 -64.82
CA LEU A 334 43.78 48.57 -64.81
C LEU A 334 44.84 47.65 -64.15
N GLU A 335 46.14 47.95 -64.27
CA GLU A 335 47.20 47.13 -63.67
C GLU A 335 47.43 47.42 -62.18
N ALA A 336 47.30 48.70 -61.77
CA ALA A 336 47.35 49.08 -60.36
C ALA A 336 46.10 48.61 -59.60
N ALA A 337 44.93 48.62 -60.25
CA ALA A 337 43.68 48.09 -59.72
C ALA A 337 43.70 46.55 -59.63
N GLN A 338 44.33 45.83 -60.57
CA GLN A 338 44.46 44.36 -60.48
C GLN A 338 45.34 43.91 -59.31
N LYS A 339 46.44 44.63 -59.03
CA LYS A 339 47.29 44.34 -57.87
C LYS A 339 46.60 44.68 -56.54
N ALA A 340 45.90 45.82 -56.47
CA ALA A 340 45.08 46.19 -55.31
C ALA A 340 43.85 45.29 -55.12
N LEU A 341 43.29 44.72 -56.19
CA LEU A 341 42.17 43.77 -56.16
C LEU A 341 42.63 42.36 -55.72
N ALA A 342 43.86 41.95 -56.06
CA ALA A 342 44.47 40.72 -55.55
C ALA A 342 44.83 40.83 -54.06
N GLU A 343 45.35 41.99 -53.64
CA GLU A 343 45.63 42.30 -52.22
C GLU A 343 44.32 42.51 -51.42
N ALA A 344 43.25 43.03 -52.02
CA ALA A 344 41.92 43.09 -51.42
C ALA A 344 41.23 41.72 -51.35
N ARG A 345 41.39 40.84 -52.35
CA ARG A 345 40.90 39.44 -52.26
C ARG A 345 41.54 38.70 -51.09
N ALA A 346 42.85 38.86 -50.91
CA ALA A 346 43.58 38.27 -49.79
C ALA A 346 43.31 38.92 -48.41
N GLY A 347 42.50 39.98 -48.33
CA GLY A 347 42.26 40.75 -47.10
C GLY A 347 40.80 41.20 -46.85
N THR A 348 39.84 40.77 -47.66
CA THR A 348 38.44 41.23 -47.56
C THR A 348 37.61 40.36 -46.64
N GLY A 349 36.62 40.97 -45.99
CA GLY A 349 35.69 40.29 -45.09
C GLY A 349 34.94 39.11 -45.72
N ILE A 350 34.95 38.96 -47.06
CA ILE A 350 34.25 37.87 -47.77
C ILE A 350 34.89 36.51 -47.48
N GLU A 351 36.22 36.32 -47.62
CA GLU A 351 36.86 35.02 -47.30
C GLU A 351 36.71 34.66 -45.80
N ARG A 352 36.76 35.68 -44.91
CA ARG A 352 36.50 35.49 -43.47
C ARG A 352 35.06 35.07 -43.19
N LEU A 353 34.10 35.67 -43.90
CA LEU A 353 32.67 35.34 -43.77
C LEU A 353 32.35 33.99 -44.41
N GLU A 354 33.00 33.60 -45.50
CA GLU A 354 32.91 32.25 -46.07
C GLU A 354 33.44 31.21 -45.07
N ALA A 355 34.58 31.47 -44.43
CA ALA A 355 35.11 30.61 -43.37
C ALA A 355 34.21 30.59 -42.11
N GLU A 356 33.55 31.70 -41.77
CA GLU A 356 32.57 31.77 -40.67
C GLU A 356 31.27 31.02 -41.00
N LEU A 357 30.78 31.15 -42.23
CA LEU A 357 29.62 30.43 -42.75
C LEU A 357 29.88 28.92 -42.78
N GLU A 358 31.06 28.50 -43.24
CA GLU A 358 31.44 27.09 -43.28
C GLU A 358 31.60 26.50 -41.88
N ARG A 359 32.22 27.24 -40.94
CA ARG A 359 32.27 26.83 -39.52
C ARG A 359 30.88 26.71 -38.90
N SER A 360 29.97 27.63 -39.22
CA SER A 360 28.59 27.60 -38.72
C SER A 360 27.79 26.43 -39.30
N ARG A 361 28.02 26.07 -40.57
CA ARG A 361 27.45 24.87 -41.21
C ARG A 361 27.96 23.59 -40.56
N GLN A 362 29.27 23.50 -40.29
CA GLN A 362 29.87 22.35 -39.62
C GLN A 362 29.35 22.18 -38.19
N ALA A 363 29.28 23.26 -37.42
CA ALA A 363 28.73 23.25 -36.07
C ALA A 363 27.25 22.80 -36.04
N ARG A 364 26.44 23.29 -37.00
CA ARG A 364 25.06 22.85 -37.17
C ARG A 364 24.96 21.35 -37.52
N ALA A 365 25.77 20.87 -38.45
CA ALA A 365 25.77 19.46 -38.84
C ALA A 365 26.12 18.53 -37.66
N VAL A 366 27.07 18.93 -36.81
CA VAL A 366 27.40 18.19 -35.57
C VAL A 366 26.21 18.20 -34.60
N ALA A 367 25.60 19.36 -34.34
CA ALA A 367 24.45 19.46 -33.43
C ALA A 367 23.23 18.67 -33.92
N GLU A 368 22.94 18.69 -35.23
CA GLU A 368 21.85 17.90 -35.82
C GLU A 368 22.12 16.40 -35.72
N LYS A 369 23.38 15.97 -35.90
CA LYS A 369 23.79 14.57 -35.73
C LYS A 369 23.65 14.11 -34.28
N GLU A 370 24.19 14.85 -33.32
CA GLU A 370 24.11 14.49 -31.89
C GLU A 370 22.64 14.46 -31.40
N LEU A 371 21.79 15.37 -31.91
CA LEU A 371 20.35 15.35 -31.64
C LEU A 371 19.67 14.10 -32.22
N ALA A 372 20.03 13.70 -33.44
CA ALA A 372 19.50 12.49 -34.07
C ALA A 372 19.91 11.22 -33.29
N ASP A 373 21.21 11.10 -32.95
CA ASP A 373 21.75 9.97 -32.18
C ASP A 373 21.12 9.91 -30.77
N THR A 374 20.89 11.06 -30.12
CA THR A 374 20.21 11.15 -28.83
C THR A 374 18.75 10.70 -28.91
N ARG A 375 18.02 11.11 -29.97
CA ARG A 375 16.62 10.69 -30.18
C ARG A 375 16.49 9.20 -30.46
N GLU A 376 17.44 8.63 -31.20
CA GLU A 376 17.47 7.19 -31.47
C GLU A 376 17.71 6.39 -30.17
N LYS A 377 18.69 6.79 -29.36
CA LYS A 377 18.94 6.17 -28.05
C LYS A 377 17.74 6.30 -27.12
N LEU A 378 17.10 7.48 -27.08
CA LEU A 378 15.91 7.71 -26.26
C LEU A 378 14.78 6.76 -26.66
N ARG A 379 14.51 6.62 -27.96
CA ARG A 379 13.50 5.68 -28.47
C ARG A 379 13.80 4.24 -28.06
N GLY A 380 15.05 3.80 -28.20
CA GLY A 380 15.45 2.45 -27.79
C GLY A 380 15.30 2.18 -26.29
N LEU A 381 15.57 3.18 -25.45
CA LEU A 381 15.37 3.09 -24.00
C LEU A 381 13.88 3.09 -23.62
N GLU A 382 13.05 3.91 -24.28
CA GLU A 382 11.59 3.92 -24.08
C GLU A 382 10.95 2.59 -24.53
N GLU A 383 11.42 2.00 -25.63
CA GLU A 383 11.00 0.67 -26.08
C GLU A 383 11.43 -0.44 -25.11
N LEU A 384 12.67 -0.39 -24.59
CA LEU A 384 13.15 -1.34 -23.59
C LEU A 384 12.35 -1.26 -22.28
N LEU A 385 12.03 -0.04 -21.83
CA LEU A 385 11.19 0.19 -20.66
C LEU A 385 9.80 -0.46 -20.86
N ALA A 386 9.15 -0.17 -21.98
CA ALA A 386 7.84 -0.73 -22.31
C ALA A 386 7.85 -2.27 -22.40
N GLN A 387 8.89 -2.86 -23.01
CA GLN A 387 9.03 -4.32 -23.07
C GLN A 387 9.19 -4.95 -21.68
N ARG A 388 9.94 -4.32 -20.78
CA ARG A 388 10.16 -4.82 -19.43
C ARG A 388 8.92 -4.66 -18.54
N GLU A 389 8.14 -3.60 -18.73
CA GLU A 389 6.83 -3.44 -18.10
C GLU A 389 5.88 -4.60 -18.47
N LEU A 390 5.83 -4.98 -19.75
CA LEU A 390 5.03 -6.12 -20.21
C LEU A 390 5.43 -7.45 -19.55
N VAL A 391 6.74 -7.70 -19.40
CA VAL A 391 7.26 -8.91 -18.72
C VAL A 391 6.87 -8.90 -17.24
N TYR A 392 6.97 -7.76 -16.57
CA TYR A 392 6.58 -7.62 -15.16
C TYR A 392 5.07 -7.86 -14.97
N ASP A 393 4.23 -7.33 -15.87
CA ASP A 393 2.78 -7.57 -15.87
C ASP A 393 2.42 -9.04 -16.16
N GLU A 394 3.21 -9.74 -16.98
CA GLU A 394 3.07 -11.17 -17.19
C GLU A 394 3.42 -11.98 -15.94
N GLN A 395 4.53 -11.66 -15.27
CA GLN A 395 4.92 -12.29 -14.00
C GLN A 395 3.84 -12.11 -12.91
N GLN A 396 3.22 -10.93 -12.81
CA GLN A 396 2.10 -10.70 -11.90
C GLN A 396 0.89 -11.60 -12.20
N ARG A 397 0.58 -11.78 -13.50
CA ARG A 397 -0.50 -12.67 -13.95
C ARG A 397 -0.18 -14.14 -13.67
N GLU A 398 1.07 -14.57 -13.88
CA GLU A 398 1.53 -15.91 -13.55
C GLU A 398 1.43 -16.21 -12.06
N LEU A 399 1.90 -15.30 -11.19
CA LEU A 399 1.79 -15.43 -9.73
C LEU A 399 0.32 -15.63 -9.33
N SER A 400 -0.56 -14.77 -9.83
CA SER A 400 -2.01 -14.86 -9.57
C SER A 400 -2.59 -16.20 -10.03
N SER A 401 -2.13 -16.74 -11.16
CA SER A 401 -2.57 -18.03 -11.70
C SER A 401 -2.11 -19.21 -10.83
N ARG A 402 -0.84 -19.23 -10.42
CA ARG A 402 -0.26 -20.26 -9.56
C ARG A 402 -0.95 -20.31 -8.20
N TRP A 403 -1.20 -19.15 -7.59
CA TRP A 403 -1.92 -19.07 -6.32
C TRP A 403 -3.34 -19.61 -6.42
N LYS A 404 -4.08 -19.29 -7.48
CA LYS A 404 -5.41 -19.86 -7.74
C LYS A 404 -5.36 -21.38 -7.94
N SER A 405 -4.26 -21.94 -8.42
CA SER A 405 -4.07 -23.39 -8.56
C SER A 405 -3.82 -24.04 -7.20
N LEU A 406 -2.91 -23.47 -6.40
CA LEU A 406 -2.59 -23.94 -5.04
C LEU A 406 -3.84 -23.96 -4.14
N LEU A 407 -4.67 -22.92 -4.22
CA LEU A 407 -5.89 -22.81 -3.41
C LEU A 407 -7.00 -23.80 -3.84
N ARG A 408 -7.12 -24.08 -5.14
CA ARG A 408 -8.12 -25.03 -5.68
C ARG A 408 -7.86 -26.49 -5.26
N PHE A 409 -6.61 -26.86 -5.03
CA PHE A 409 -6.25 -28.21 -4.59
C PHE A 409 -6.85 -28.56 -3.22
N PHE A 410 -7.16 -27.56 -2.37
CA PHE A 410 -7.75 -27.78 -1.05
C PHE A 410 -9.29 -27.72 -1.04
N THR A 411 -9.90 -26.91 -1.91
CA THR A 411 -11.36 -26.76 -1.98
C THR A 411 -12.04 -27.86 -2.81
N GLY A 412 -11.31 -28.52 -3.72
CA GLY A 412 -11.81 -29.63 -4.54
C GLY A 412 -11.61 -31.04 -3.93
N GLY A 413 -11.08 -31.14 -2.71
CA GLY A 413 -10.80 -32.39 -2.01
C GLY A 413 -11.82 -32.79 -0.94
N ARG A 414 -13.00 -32.16 -0.89
CA ARG A 414 -14.12 -32.56 -0.02
C ARG A 414 -15.26 -33.18 -0.82
#